data_AF-A0A6P0URA8-F1
#
_entry.id   AF-A0A6P0URA8-F1
#
_cell.length_a   1.000
_cell.length_b   1.000
_cell.length_c   1.000
_cell.angle_alpha   90.00
_cell.angle_beta   90.00
_cell.angle_gamma   90.00
#
_symmetry.space_group_name_H-M   'P 1'
#
loop_
_entity.id
_entity.type
_entity.pdbx_description
1 polymer ?
#
loop_
_entity_poly.entity_id
_entity_poly.type
_entity_poly.pdbx_seq_one_letter_code
_entity_poly.pdbx_strand_id
1 'polypeptide(L)'
;MNVRLTKEQKIQILNGQDVYTIMQQVLLRENKIGRNQEHFWVVGLNNDNKVLFAELIGLGAVNRVDANPPDVFRMAIYKLAVKLIMVHNHPSGNLTPSKADKDFTDRMLKVGKLIGIEVIDHLIISEESYTSFATEGIIEELKQSGLYEVVERERKEIQEWKLRMERERAEKEKALEIAQRMKDKGFDSDTIKEITGLRSKDVEGL
;
A
#
# COMPACT_ATOMS: atom_id res chain seq x y z
N MET A 1 19.11 12.84 11.13
CA MET A 1 20.59 12.97 11.02
C MET A 1 21.01 12.43 9.65
N ASN A 2 21.77 13.19 8.86
CA ASN A 2 22.30 12.70 7.58
C ASN A 2 23.65 12.02 7.82
N VAL A 3 23.73 10.70 7.60
CA VAL A 3 25.01 10.01 7.65
C VAL A 3 25.72 10.26 6.32
N ARG A 4 26.94 10.81 6.39
CA ARG A 4 27.81 10.89 5.22
C ARG A 4 28.27 9.47 4.88
N LEU A 5 27.68 8.89 3.84
CA LEU A 5 28.17 7.66 3.24
C LEU A 5 29.53 7.91 2.57
N THR A 6 30.47 6.99 2.74
CA THR A 6 31.76 7.05 2.04
C THR A 6 31.56 6.79 0.54
N LYS A 7 32.60 7.01 -0.27
CA LYS A 7 32.55 6.64 -1.70
C LYS A 7 32.35 5.13 -1.87
N GLU A 8 32.95 4.30 -1.01
CA GLU A 8 32.78 2.85 -1.05
C GLU A 8 31.37 2.41 -0.67
N GLN A 9 30.60 3.22 0.07
CA GLN A 9 29.22 2.91 0.46
C GLN A 9 28.18 3.38 -0.56
N LYS A 10 28.56 4.17 -1.57
CA LYS A 10 27.69 4.60 -2.68
C LYS A 10 27.70 3.59 -3.82
N ILE A 11 27.43 2.35 -3.47
CA ILE A 11 27.41 1.22 -4.39
C ILE A 11 26.08 1.16 -5.14
N GLN A 12 26.07 0.32 -6.16
CA GLN A 12 24.84 -0.20 -6.75
C GLN A 12 24.31 -1.33 -5.86
N ILE A 13 23.03 -1.23 -5.47
CA ILE A 13 22.35 -2.25 -4.69
C ILE A 13 21.81 -3.33 -5.62
N LEU A 14 22.19 -4.58 -5.36
CA LEU A 14 21.74 -5.77 -6.09
C LEU A 14 20.68 -6.54 -5.29
N ASN A 15 20.78 -6.52 -3.95
CA ASN A 15 19.89 -7.26 -3.06
C ASN A 15 19.86 -6.65 -1.65
N GLY A 16 19.06 -7.22 -0.74
CA GLY A 16 18.94 -6.77 0.64
C GLY A 16 20.24 -6.86 1.45
N GLN A 17 21.14 -7.79 1.12
CA GLN A 17 22.43 -7.96 1.82
C GLN A 17 23.32 -6.73 1.66
N ASP A 18 23.35 -6.13 0.47
CA ASP A 18 24.14 -4.91 0.20
C ASP A 18 23.71 -3.75 1.12
N VAL A 19 22.40 -3.57 1.26
CA VAL A 19 21.83 -2.53 2.15
C VAL A 19 22.08 -2.87 3.60
N TYR A 20 21.88 -4.13 4.00
CA TYR A 20 22.15 -4.59 5.35
C TYR A 20 23.61 -4.33 5.74
N THR A 21 24.59 -4.67 4.90
CA THR A 21 26.01 -4.43 5.19
C THR A 21 26.31 -2.95 5.42
N ILE A 22 25.72 -2.04 4.64
CA ILE A 22 25.88 -0.60 4.86
C ILE A 22 25.23 -0.17 6.19
N MET A 23 23.98 -0.59 6.43
CA MET A 23 23.20 -0.13 7.58
C MET A 23 23.63 -0.77 8.89
N GLN A 24 24.14 -2.00 8.88
CA GLN A 24 24.77 -2.65 10.02
C GLN A 24 26.01 -1.87 10.46
N GLN A 25 26.87 -1.44 9.52
CA GLN A 25 28.01 -0.59 9.85
C GLN A 25 27.58 0.75 10.45
N VAL A 26 26.47 1.33 9.97
CA VAL A 26 25.90 2.56 10.54
C VAL A 26 25.43 2.30 11.98
N LEU A 27 24.69 1.21 12.22
CA LEU A 27 24.22 0.83 13.55
C LEU A 27 25.37 0.55 14.52
N LEU A 28 26.42 -0.14 14.08
CA LEU A 28 27.57 -0.51 14.91
C LEU A 28 28.47 0.68 15.29
N ARG A 29 28.31 1.84 14.64
CA ARG A 29 28.98 3.09 15.05
C ARG A 29 28.36 3.70 16.29
N GLU A 30 27.08 3.41 16.57
CA GLU A 30 26.42 3.85 17.80
C GLU A 30 27.01 3.13 19.01
N ASN A 31 26.96 3.77 20.18
CA ASN A 31 27.34 3.10 21.42
C ASN A 31 26.25 2.09 21.86
N LYS A 32 26.51 1.32 22.93
CA LYS A 32 25.56 0.32 23.42
C LYS A 32 24.17 0.88 23.76
N ILE A 33 24.10 2.14 24.23
CA ILE A 33 22.83 2.81 24.55
C ILE A 33 22.07 3.17 23.27
N GLY A 34 22.78 3.68 22.25
CA GLY A 34 22.22 4.00 20.95
C GLY A 34 21.68 2.74 20.27
N ARG A 35 22.46 1.66 20.21
CA ARG A 35 22.02 0.39 19.61
C ARG A 35 20.80 -0.24 20.29
N ASN A 36 20.54 0.11 21.55
CA ASN A 36 19.34 -0.32 22.27
C ASN A 36 18.09 0.52 21.99
N GLN A 37 18.18 1.50 21.07
CA GLN A 37 17.05 2.29 20.57
C GLN A 37 16.64 1.80 19.17
N GLU A 38 15.36 1.98 18.85
CA GLU A 38 14.88 1.77 17.49
C GLU A 38 15.25 2.97 16.63
N HIS A 39 15.88 2.69 15.50
CA HIS A 39 16.19 3.68 14.47
C HIS A 39 15.39 3.33 13.23
N PHE A 40 14.69 4.30 12.68
CA PHE A 40 14.06 4.16 11.37
C PHE A 40 14.80 5.01 10.34
N TRP A 41 15.34 4.34 9.33
CA TRP A 41 16.16 4.89 8.27
C TRP A 41 15.49 4.73 6.91
N VAL A 42 15.81 5.65 6.01
CA VAL A 42 15.44 5.57 4.60
C VAL A 42 16.71 5.67 3.76
N VAL A 43 16.86 4.72 2.83
CA VAL A 43 17.93 4.69 1.83
C VAL A 43 17.32 5.04 0.48
N GLY A 44 17.75 6.16 -0.10
CA GLY A 44 17.27 6.60 -1.41
C GLY A 44 18.19 6.17 -2.54
N LEU A 45 17.61 5.68 -3.63
CA LEU A 45 18.33 5.18 -4.80
C LEU A 45 17.95 5.93 -6.08
N ASN A 46 18.87 5.97 -7.03
CA ASN A 46 18.58 6.39 -8.41
C ASN A 46 17.98 5.23 -9.24
N ASN A 47 17.74 5.46 -10.54
CA ASN A 47 17.20 4.46 -11.46
C ASN A 47 18.05 3.18 -11.56
N ASP A 48 19.38 3.34 -11.47
CA ASP A 48 20.36 2.24 -11.55
C ASP A 48 20.56 1.51 -10.21
N ASN A 49 19.71 1.76 -9.21
CA ASN A 49 19.82 1.26 -7.83
C ASN A 49 21.09 1.74 -7.10
N LYS A 50 21.70 2.84 -7.52
CA LYS A 50 22.84 3.44 -6.82
C LYS A 50 22.37 4.25 -5.62
N VAL A 51 23.03 4.05 -4.47
CA VAL A 51 22.72 4.77 -3.24
C VAL A 51 23.04 6.27 -3.38
N LEU A 52 22.02 7.10 -3.17
CA LEU A 52 22.13 8.56 -3.16
C LEU A 52 22.34 9.07 -1.73
N PHE A 53 21.58 8.54 -0.78
CA PHE A 53 21.63 8.92 0.63
C PHE A 53 21.10 7.80 1.54
N ALA A 54 21.49 7.87 2.81
CA ALA A 54 20.84 7.17 3.91
C ALA A 54 20.53 8.20 5.00
N GLU A 55 19.26 8.29 5.41
CA GLU A 55 18.81 9.28 6.37
C GLU A 55 18.05 8.65 7.53
N LEU A 56 18.42 9.07 8.75
CA LEU A 56 17.68 8.75 9.95
C LEU A 56 16.43 9.63 10.02
N ILE A 57 15.26 9.00 9.91
CA ILE A 57 13.95 9.63 9.97
C ILE A 57 13.47 9.79 11.41
N GLY A 58 13.72 8.80 12.27
CA GLY A 58 13.38 8.93 13.67
C GLY A 58 14.06 7.93 14.59
N LEU A 59 14.06 8.30 15.87
CA LEU A 59 14.55 7.51 17.00
C LEU A 59 13.36 7.20 17.90
N GLY A 60 13.15 5.93 18.21
CA GLY A 60 12.09 5.45 19.09
C GLY A 60 12.67 4.84 20.36
N ALA A 61 12.00 5.09 21.48
CA ALA A 61 12.07 4.18 22.62
C ALA A 61 11.06 3.05 22.35
N VAL A 62 11.54 1.82 22.24
CA VAL A 62 10.80 0.54 22.18
C VAL A 62 9.33 0.66 21.75
N ASN A 63 9.04 0.28 20.49
CA ASN A 63 7.72 0.02 19.88
C ASN A 63 7.12 1.06 18.91
N ARG A 64 7.75 2.21 18.64
CA ARG A 64 7.29 3.06 17.53
C ARG A 64 8.25 4.20 17.20
N VAL A 65 8.62 4.29 15.92
CA VAL A 65 9.07 5.56 15.33
C VAL A 65 7.85 6.22 14.68
N ASP A 66 7.47 7.41 15.14
CA ASP A 66 6.47 8.26 14.48
C ASP A 66 7.08 8.85 13.20
N ALA A 67 7.13 8.05 12.13
CA ALA A 67 7.43 8.52 10.78
C ALA A 67 6.12 8.70 10.02
N ASN A 68 5.90 9.86 9.40
CA ASN A 68 4.81 10.06 8.46
C ASN A 68 5.36 10.12 7.02
N PRO A 69 4.52 9.87 5.99
CA PRO A 69 5.00 9.86 4.61
C PRO A 69 5.83 11.09 4.21
N PRO A 70 5.46 12.33 4.55
CA PRO A 70 6.31 13.50 4.26
C PRO A 70 7.74 13.37 4.81
N ASP A 71 7.92 12.81 6.01
CA ASP A 71 9.23 12.61 6.62
C ASP A 71 10.05 11.55 5.88
N VAL A 72 9.40 10.48 5.44
CA VAL A 72 9.99 9.38 4.66
C VAL A 72 10.46 9.85 3.29
N PHE A 73 9.62 10.64 2.60
CA PHE A 73 9.83 10.98 1.19
C PHE A 73 10.54 12.33 0.97
N ARG A 74 10.64 13.23 1.96
CA ARG A 74 11.23 14.57 1.77
C ARG A 74 12.63 14.54 1.15
N MET A 75 13.51 13.67 1.64
CA MET A 75 14.87 13.60 1.10
C MET A 75 14.94 12.86 -0.22
N ALA A 76 14.00 11.94 -0.48
CA ALA A 76 13.89 11.30 -1.79
C ALA A 76 13.58 12.36 -2.86
N ILE A 77 12.61 13.23 -2.58
CA ILE A 77 12.26 14.35 -3.45
C ILE A 77 13.45 15.31 -3.60
N TYR A 78 14.05 15.75 -2.48
CA TYR A 78 15.16 16.71 -2.52
C TYR A 78 16.41 16.19 -3.23
N LYS A 79 16.65 14.88 -3.20
CA LYS A 79 17.82 14.23 -3.80
C LYS A 79 17.52 13.54 -5.13
N LEU A 80 16.31 13.70 -5.67
CA LEU A 80 15.87 13.08 -6.92
C LEU A 80 16.01 11.54 -6.90
N ALA A 81 15.76 10.93 -5.75
CA ALA A 81 15.64 9.48 -5.65
C ALA A 81 14.31 9.04 -6.25
N VAL A 82 14.35 7.95 -7.02
CA VAL A 82 13.19 7.34 -7.67
C VAL A 82 12.75 6.06 -6.96
N LYS A 83 13.61 5.51 -6.10
CA LYS A 83 13.34 4.33 -5.29
C LYS A 83 13.80 4.55 -3.85
N LEU A 84 13.12 3.91 -2.91
CA LEU A 84 13.44 3.92 -1.49
C LEU A 84 13.50 2.50 -0.93
N ILE A 85 14.42 2.30 0.00
CA ILE A 85 14.45 1.14 0.91
C ILE A 85 14.31 1.68 2.33
N MET A 86 13.33 1.14 3.05
CA MET A 86 13.15 1.45 4.47
C MET A 86 13.96 0.46 5.30
N VAL A 87 14.54 0.92 6.41
CA VAL A 87 15.33 0.07 7.28
C VAL A 87 15.04 0.44 8.73
N HIS A 88 14.67 -0.51 9.57
CA HIS A 88 14.70 -0.30 11.02
C HIS A 88 15.41 -1.43 11.75
N ASN A 89 15.99 -1.11 12.90
CA ASN A 89 16.56 -2.12 13.77
C ASN A 89 15.59 -2.54 14.87
N HIS A 90 15.62 -3.83 15.21
CA HIS A 90 15.01 -4.34 16.44
C HIS A 90 16.11 -4.59 17.48
N PRO A 91 16.20 -3.79 18.55
CA PRO A 91 17.15 -4.02 19.64
C PRO A 91 17.03 -5.39 20.29
N SER A 92 15.83 -5.98 20.26
CA SER A 92 15.56 -7.32 20.79
C SER A 92 16.23 -8.45 19.98
N GLY A 93 16.69 -8.15 18.75
CA GLY A 93 17.21 -9.14 17.80
C GLY A 93 16.13 -9.97 17.10
N ASN A 94 14.85 -9.84 17.46
CA ASN A 94 13.77 -10.51 16.76
C ASN A 94 13.55 -9.86 15.39
N LEU A 95 13.73 -10.61 14.30
CA LEU A 95 13.57 -10.10 12.94
C LEU A 95 12.19 -10.39 12.32
N THR A 96 11.24 -10.84 13.13
CA THR A 96 9.86 -11.08 12.69
C THR A 96 9.14 -9.75 12.50
N PRO A 97 8.58 -9.48 11.31
CA PRO A 97 7.79 -8.28 11.06
C PRO A 97 6.56 -8.20 11.96
N SER A 98 6.42 -7.10 12.70
CA SER A 98 5.23 -6.81 13.47
C SER A 98 4.07 -6.37 12.57
N LYS A 99 2.86 -6.35 13.11
CA LYS A 99 1.68 -5.78 12.42
C LYS A 99 1.88 -4.29 12.12
N ALA A 100 2.54 -3.56 13.01
CA ALA A 100 2.83 -2.15 12.83
C ALA A 100 3.80 -1.92 11.66
N ASP A 101 4.82 -2.78 11.53
CA ASP A 101 5.78 -2.71 10.41
C ASP A 101 5.06 -2.93 9.08
N LYS A 102 4.19 -3.95 9.01
CA LYS A 102 3.39 -4.26 7.81
C LYS A 102 2.45 -3.12 7.44
N ASP A 103 1.66 -2.60 8.39
CA ASP A 103 0.73 -1.49 8.16
C ASP A 103 1.46 -0.21 7.70
N PHE A 104 2.57 0.12 8.36
CA PHE A 104 3.39 1.26 7.98
C PHE A 104 3.98 1.11 6.57
N THR A 105 4.51 -0.09 6.27
CA THR A 105 5.07 -0.41 4.95
C THR A 105 4.02 -0.28 3.85
N ASP A 106 2.83 -0.79 4.10
CA ASP A 106 1.71 -0.71 3.17
C ASP A 106 1.39 0.75 2.82
N ARG A 107 1.22 1.59 3.85
CA ARG A 107 0.99 3.02 3.67
C ARG A 107 2.10 3.69 2.83
N MET A 108 3.37 3.36 3.09
CA MET A 108 4.49 3.92 2.33
C MET A 108 4.52 3.42 0.88
N LEU A 109 4.19 2.15 0.62
CA LEU A 109 4.08 1.60 -0.73
C LEU A 109 3.05 2.39 -1.57
N LYS A 110 1.89 2.72 -0.98
CA LYS A 110 0.81 3.45 -1.68
C LYS A 110 1.18 4.90 -1.93
N VAL A 111 1.75 5.57 -0.93
CA VAL A 111 2.22 6.96 -1.10
C VAL A 111 3.35 7.03 -2.12
N GLY A 112 4.33 6.13 -2.04
CA GLY A 112 5.45 6.08 -2.97
C GLY A 112 5.01 5.89 -4.42
N LYS A 113 4.07 4.96 -4.65
CA LYS A 113 3.42 4.77 -5.95
C LYS A 113 2.74 6.05 -6.45
N LEU A 114 2.01 6.76 -5.58
CA LEU A 114 1.29 7.98 -5.94
C LEU A 114 2.23 9.11 -6.37
N ILE A 115 3.39 9.26 -5.72
CA ILE A 115 4.32 10.37 -5.99
C ILE A 115 5.48 9.98 -6.94
N GLY A 116 5.49 8.76 -7.47
CA GLY A 116 6.53 8.29 -8.39
C GLY A 116 7.88 7.97 -7.73
N ILE A 117 7.88 7.62 -6.44
CA ILE A 117 9.07 7.19 -5.69
C ILE A 117 8.79 5.80 -5.11
N GLU A 118 9.23 4.75 -5.78
CA GLU A 118 8.87 3.38 -5.42
C GLU A 118 9.56 2.91 -4.14
N VAL A 119 8.81 2.42 -3.17
CA VAL A 119 9.37 1.67 -2.04
C VAL A 119 9.58 0.23 -2.51
N ILE A 120 10.83 -0.20 -2.64
CA ILE A 120 11.18 -1.51 -3.22
C ILE A 120 11.45 -2.58 -2.17
N ASP A 121 11.80 -2.18 -0.94
CA ASP A 121 12.02 -3.12 0.16
C ASP A 121 11.87 -2.42 1.53
N HIS A 122 11.66 -3.23 2.57
CA HIS A 122 11.75 -2.85 3.97
C HIS A 122 12.57 -3.89 4.72
N LEU A 123 13.70 -3.47 5.28
CA LEU A 123 14.56 -4.33 6.08
C LEU A 123 14.32 -4.14 7.57
N ILE A 124 14.19 -5.25 8.29
CA ILE A 124 14.36 -5.31 9.74
C ILE A 124 15.75 -5.84 10.00
N ILE A 125 16.58 -5.10 10.74
CA ILE A 125 17.98 -5.46 10.98
C ILE A 125 18.27 -5.68 12.47
N SER A 126 19.26 -6.51 12.77
CA SER A 126 19.91 -6.62 14.07
C SER A 126 21.42 -6.44 13.90
N GLU A 127 22.17 -6.52 15.00
CA GLU A 127 23.64 -6.52 14.94
C GLU A 127 24.21 -7.69 14.14
N GLU A 128 23.46 -8.79 13.97
CA GLU A 128 23.98 -10.06 13.42
C GLU A 128 23.26 -10.55 12.16
N SER A 129 22.01 -10.14 11.92
CA SER A 129 21.24 -10.56 10.74
C SER A 129 20.18 -9.55 10.33
N TYR A 130 19.40 -9.86 9.30
CA TYR A 130 18.26 -9.08 8.82
C TYR A 130 17.16 -9.94 8.18
N THR A 131 15.97 -9.37 8.09
CA THR A 131 14.85 -9.87 7.27
C THR A 131 14.50 -8.82 6.22
N SER A 132 14.24 -9.26 4.99
CA SER A 132 13.77 -8.42 3.88
C SER A 132 12.31 -8.71 3.56
N PHE A 133 11.46 -7.68 3.58
CA PHE A 133 10.06 -7.84 3.20
C PHE A 133 9.91 -8.25 1.74
N ALA A 134 10.82 -7.81 0.87
CA ALA A 134 10.80 -8.18 -0.55
C ALA A 134 11.10 -9.68 -0.71
N THR A 135 12.16 -10.19 -0.07
CA THR A 135 12.53 -11.62 -0.12
C THR A 135 11.46 -12.51 0.48
N GLU A 136 10.81 -12.08 1.58
CA GLU A 136 9.72 -12.80 2.23
C GLU A 136 8.38 -12.71 1.46
N GLY A 137 8.32 -11.99 0.33
CA GLY A 137 7.10 -11.80 -0.45
C GLY A 137 6.05 -10.86 0.17
N ILE A 138 6.38 -10.26 1.32
CA ILE A 138 5.48 -9.35 2.05
C ILE A 138 5.22 -8.07 1.25
N ILE A 139 6.20 -7.55 0.51
CA ILE A 139 5.98 -6.37 -0.35
C ILE A 139 4.85 -6.64 -1.36
N GLU A 140 4.84 -7.82 -1.97
CA GLU A 140 3.86 -8.17 -3.00
C GLU A 140 2.47 -8.42 -2.39
N GLU A 141 2.42 -9.06 -1.21
CA GLU A 141 1.20 -9.20 -0.41
C GLU A 141 0.61 -7.82 -0.08
N LEU A 142 1.42 -6.91 0.46
CA LEU A 142 0.97 -5.59 0.86
C LEU A 142 0.53 -4.76 -0.34
N LYS A 143 1.23 -4.81 -1.47
CA LYS A 143 0.81 -4.15 -2.73
C LYS A 143 -0.63 -4.51 -3.13
N GLN A 144 -1.16 -5.66 -2.71
CA GLN A 144 -2.50 -6.16 -3.04
C GLN A 144 -3.55 -6.00 -1.91
N SER A 145 -3.18 -5.47 -0.74
CA SER A 145 -4.03 -5.42 0.46
C SER A 145 -5.33 -4.60 0.32
N GLY A 146 -5.39 -3.70 -0.66
CA GLY A 146 -6.48 -2.72 -0.84
C GLY A 146 -6.50 -1.59 0.21
N LEU A 147 -5.64 -1.65 1.23
CA LEU A 147 -5.50 -0.58 2.23
C LEU A 147 -4.75 0.62 1.64
N TYR A 148 -5.07 1.82 2.15
CA TYR A 148 -4.47 3.09 1.72
C TYR A 148 -4.61 3.43 0.22
N GLU A 149 -5.40 2.66 -0.54
CA GLU A 149 -5.67 2.94 -1.95
C GLU A 149 -6.45 4.26 -2.11
N VAL A 150 -5.92 5.15 -2.94
CA VAL A 150 -6.61 6.37 -3.31
C VAL A 150 -7.60 6.04 -4.42
N VAL A 151 -8.87 5.94 -4.07
CA VAL A 151 -9.95 5.75 -5.05
C VAL A 151 -10.24 7.08 -5.71
N GLU A 152 -9.96 7.19 -7.00
CA GLU A 152 -10.40 8.34 -7.81
C GLU A 152 -11.92 8.50 -7.72
N ARG A 153 -12.40 9.74 -7.59
CA ARG A 153 -13.84 10.04 -7.47
C ARG A 153 -14.64 9.40 -8.60
N GLU A 154 -14.13 9.50 -9.82
CA GLU A 154 -14.72 8.93 -11.03
C GLU A 154 -14.89 7.41 -10.93
N ARG A 155 -13.90 6.71 -10.38
CA ARG A 155 -13.95 5.25 -10.21
C ARG A 155 -15.02 4.84 -9.20
N LYS A 156 -15.18 5.61 -8.12
CA LYS A 156 -16.22 5.38 -7.12
C LYS A 156 -17.62 5.64 -7.70
N GLU A 157 -17.78 6.72 -8.44
CA GLU A 157 -19.03 7.07 -9.13
C GLU A 157 -19.42 6.00 -10.15
N ILE A 158 -18.46 5.49 -10.94
CA ILE A 158 -18.69 4.39 -11.89
C ILE A 158 -19.08 3.11 -11.17
N GLN A 159 -18.44 2.78 -10.04
CA GLN A 159 -18.77 1.60 -9.24
C GLN A 159 -20.19 1.69 -8.68
N GLU A 160 -20.56 2.84 -8.11
CA GLU A 160 -21.90 3.12 -7.59
C GLU A 160 -22.95 3.07 -8.70
N TRP A 161 -22.64 3.65 -9.86
CA TRP A 161 -23.51 3.59 -11.03
C TRP A 161 -23.72 2.15 -11.51
N LYS A 162 -22.66 1.34 -11.60
CA LYS A 162 -22.78 -0.10 -11.97
C LYS A 162 -23.66 -0.86 -10.98
N LEU A 163 -23.44 -0.68 -9.68
CA LEU A 163 -24.23 -1.33 -8.65
C LEU A 163 -25.70 -0.89 -8.72
N ARG A 164 -25.95 0.39 -8.99
CA ARG A 164 -27.31 0.92 -9.19
C ARG A 164 -27.98 0.30 -10.41
N MET A 165 -27.28 0.25 -11.54
CA MET A 165 -27.77 -0.36 -12.78
C MET A 165 -28.07 -1.86 -12.61
N GLU A 166 -27.24 -2.60 -11.89
CA GLU A 166 -27.49 -4.01 -11.58
C GLU A 166 -28.73 -4.20 -10.70
N ARG A 167 -28.91 -3.36 -9.68
CA ARG A 167 -30.12 -3.36 -8.83
C ARG A 167 -31.37 -3.04 -9.64
N GLU A 168 -31.35 -1.95 -10.42
CA GLU A 168 -32.47 -1.56 -11.29
C GLU A 168 -32.82 -2.67 -12.28
N ARG A 169 -31.82 -3.37 -12.83
CA ARG A 169 -32.04 -4.50 -13.74
C ARG A 169 -32.67 -5.70 -13.03
N ALA A 170 -32.20 -6.05 -11.85
CA ALA A 170 -32.76 -7.15 -11.06
C ALA A 170 -34.20 -6.85 -10.58
N GLU A 171 -34.51 -5.61 -10.22
CA GLU A 171 -35.87 -5.16 -9.90
C GLU A 171 -36.78 -5.25 -11.12
N LYS A 172 -36.31 -4.79 -12.29
CA LYS A 172 -37.05 -4.90 -13.54
C LYS A 172 -37.33 -6.35 -13.92
N GLU A 173 -36.36 -7.25 -13.74
CA GLU A 173 -36.51 -8.68 -14.04
C GLU A 173 -37.56 -9.34 -13.14
N LYS A 174 -37.54 -9.06 -11.83
CA LYS A 174 -38.60 -9.49 -10.90
C LYS A 174 -39.97 -8.93 -11.29
N ALA A 175 -40.05 -7.66 -11.67
CA ALA A 175 -41.28 -7.04 -12.11
C ALA A 175 -41.84 -7.70 -13.39
N LEU A 176 -40.97 -8.05 -14.35
CA LEU A 176 -41.34 -8.79 -15.56
C LEU A 176 -41.85 -10.20 -15.23
N GLU A 177 -41.21 -10.89 -14.29
CA GLU A 177 -41.67 -12.23 -13.86
C GLU A 177 -43.07 -12.16 -13.20
N ILE A 178 -43.30 -11.15 -12.36
CA ILE A 178 -44.61 -10.90 -11.75
C ILE A 178 -45.64 -10.56 -12.83
N ALA A 179 -45.30 -9.68 -13.76
CA ALA A 179 -46.17 -9.29 -14.88
C ALA A 179 -46.56 -10.49 -15.74
N GLN A 180 -45.62 -11.38 -16.07
CA GLN A 180 -45.90 -12.60 -16.83
C GLN A 180 -46.90 -13.49 -16.09
N ARG A 181 -46.67 -13.74 -14.79
CA ARG A 181 -47.58 -14.55 -13.97
C ARG A 181 -48.98 -13.93 -13.85
N MET A 182 -49.08 -12.60 -13.84
CA MET A 182 -50.37 -11.90 -13.83
C MET A 182 -51.06 -12.01 -15.20
N LYS A 183 -50.31 -11.86 -16.29
CA LYS A 183 -50.84 -12.03 -17.64
C LYS A 183 -51.38 -13.45 -17.87
N ASP A 184 -50.65 -14.47 -17.42
CA ASP A 184 -51.08 -15.88 -17.48
C ASP A 184 -52.37 -16.13 -16.67
N LYS A 185 -52.62 -15.32 -15.64
CA LYS A 185 -53.85 -15.35 -14.83
C LYS A 185 -54.99 -14.49 -15.42
N GLY A 186 -54.78 -13.85 -16.56
CA GLY A 186 -55.80 -13.09 -17.28
C GLY A 186 -56.01 -11.64 -16.80
N PHE A 187 -55.06 -11.07 -16.06
CA PHE A 187 -55.13 -9.64 -15.70
C PHE A 187 -54.91 -8.76 -16.94
N ASP A 188 -55.62 -7.65 -17.04
CA ASP A 188 -55.48 -6.70 -18.13
C ASP A 188 -54.17 -5.90 -18.03
N SER A 189 -53.75 -5.32 -19.15
CA SER A 189 -52.45 -4.65 -19.25
C SER A 189 -52.34 -3.40 -18.38
N ASP A 190 -53.45 -2.74 -18.05
CA ASP A 190 -53.42 -1.53 -17.23
C ASP A 190 -53.24 -1.88 -15.75
N THR A 191 -53.92 -2.92 -15.26
CA THR A 191 -53.71 -3.47 -13.92
C THR A 191 -52.28 -3.99 -13.71
N ILE A 192 -51.68 -4.64 -14.71
CA ILE A 192 -50.30 -5.13 -14.64
C ILE A 192 -49.30 -3.97 -14.54
N LYS A 193 -49.49 -2.88 -15.29
CA LYS A 193 -48.64 -1.68 -15.22
C LYS A 193 -48.70 -1.02 -13.84
N GLU A 194 -49.91 -0.87 -13.30
CA GLU A 194 -50.10 -0.23 -12.00
C GLU A 194 -49.39 -0.99 -10.88
N ILE A 195 -49.46 -2.32 -10.89
CA ILE A 195 -48.90 -3.17 -9.84
C ILE A 195 -47.38 -3.36 -9.99
N THR A 196 -46.86 -3.46 -11.21
CA THR A 196 -45.44 -3.77 -11.45
C THR A 196 -44.57 -2.55 -11.71
N GLY A 197 -45.18 -1.39 -11.99
CA GLY A 197 -44.47 -0.16 -12.37
C GLY A 197 -43.77 -0.23 -13.73
N LEU A 198 -44.02 -1.28 -14.52
CA LEU A 198 -43.45 -1.46 -15.85
C LEU A 198 -44.06 -0.49 -16.87
N ARG A 199 -43.27 -0.13 -17.89
CA ARG A 199 -43.74 0.73 -18.98
C ARG A 199 -44.64 -0.06 -19.93
N SER A 200 -45.51 0.62 -20.67
CA SER A 200 -46.42 -0.03 -21.63
C SER A 200 -45.73 -0.96 -22.61
N LYS A 201 -44.60 -0.52 -23.19
CA LYS A 201 -43.79 -1.34 -24.09
C LYS A 201 -43.22 -2.61 -23.46
N ASP A 202 -42.99 -2.61 -22.15
CA ASP A 202 -42.43 -3.76 -21.42
C ASP A 202 -43.54 -4.77 -21.10
N VAL A 203 -44.79 -4.33 -20.92
CA VAL A 203 -45.97 -5.19 -20.67
C VAL A 203 -46.57 -5.73 -21.95
N GLU A 204 -46.59 -4.93 -23.02
CA GLU A 204 -47.10 -5.32 -24.35
C GLU A 204 -46.18 -6.32 -25.07
N GLY A 205 -44.91 -6.43 -24.64
CA GLY A 205 -43.92 -7.36 -25.19
C GLY A 205 -43.82 -8.71 -24.46
N LEU A 206 -44.48 -8.87 -23.32
CA LEU A 206 -44.79 -10.16 -22.68
C LEU A 206 -45.95 -10.83 -23.42
#